data_AF-A0A1J4RE76-F1
#
_entry.id   AF-A0A1J4RE76-F1
#
_cell.length_a   1.000
_cell.length_b   1.000
_cell.length_c   1.000
_cell.angle_alpha   90.00
_cell.angle_beta   90.00
_cell.angle_gamma   90.00
#
_symmetry.space_group_name_H-M   'P 1'
#
loop_
_entity.id
_entity.type
_entity.pdbx_description
1 polymer ?
#
loop_
_entity_poly.entity_id
_entity_poly.type
_entity_poly.pdbx_seq_one_letter_code
_entity_poly.pdbx_strand_id
1 'polypeptide(L)'
;MDIPSRIITLAELRRNTGERGTRKFIAYKGVVYDVTDCPKWRGDLHENLHFPAQDLTSELFDDAPHKEEVFLHDCVKIVGRLAE
;
A
#
# COMPACT_ATOMS: atom_id res chain seq x y z
N MET A 1 -2.82 14.91 6.49
CA MET A 1 -2.97 13.51 6.95
C MET A 1 -2.12 13.33 8.19
N ASP A 2 -2.64 12.71 9.23
CA ASP A 2 -1.85 12.34 10.40
C ASP A 2 -1.16 11.00 10.13
N ILE A 3 0.17 10.97 10.11
CA ILE A 3 0.95 9.76 9.85
C ILE A 3 1.51 9.28 11.18
N PRO A 4 1.11 8.09 11.67
CA PRO A 4 1.61 7.53 12.92
C PRO A 4 3.14 7.52 12.98
N SER A 5 3.71 7.68 14.18
CA SER A 5 5.16 7.55 14.42
C SER A 5 5.66 6.11 14.33
N ARG A 6 4.81 5.17 13.95
CA ARG A 6 5.16 3.77 13.73
C ARG A 6 6.10 3.65 12.53
N ILE A 7 7.22 2.98 12.75
CA ILE A 7 8.16 2.60 11.69
C ILE A 7 7.82 1.19 11.21
N ILE A 8 7.70 1.04 9.90
CA ILE A 8 7.44 -0.21 9.20
C ILE A 8 8.72 -0.61 8.49
N THR A 9 9.29 -1.75 8.85
CA THR A 9 10.48 -2.26 8.16
C THR A 9 10.13 -2.78 6.77
N LEU A 10 11.10 -2.81 5.85
CA LEU A 10 10.92 -3.46 4.55
C LEU A 10 10.49 -4.94 4.69
N ALA A 11 11.00 -5.63 5.72
CA ALA A 11 10.61 -7.00 6.02
C ALA A 11 9.14 -7.10 6.45
N GLU A 12 8.62 -6.13 7.20
CA GLU A 12 7.21 -6.08 7.58
C GLU A 12 6.31 -5.75 6.38
N LEU A 13 6.70 -4.78 5.55
CA LEU A 13 6.02 -4.50 4.29
C LEU A 13 5.90 -5.79 3.45
N ARG A 14 7.02 -6.50 3.25
CA ARG A 14 7.11 -7.74 2.46
C ARG A 14 6.30 -8.92 3.00
N ARG A 15 5.94 -8.92 4.29
CA ARG A 15 5.10 -9.98 4.89
C ARG A 15 3.61 -9.73 4.75
N ASN A 16 3.19 -8.51 4.46
CA ASN A 16 1.79 -8.13 4.34
C ASN A 16 1.36 -8.16 2.88
N THR A 17 1.28 -9.37 2.33
CA THR A 17 0.95 -9.66 0.93
C THR A 17 -0.55 -9.84 0.67
N GLY A 18 -1.35 -10.10 1.69
CA GLY A 18 -2.73 -10.57 1.55
C GLY A 18 -2.85 -12.10 1.58
N GLU A 19 -1.78 -12.81 1.26
CA GLU A 19 -1.77 -14.27 1.28
C GLU A 19 -2.03 -14.80 2.68
N ARG A 20 -2.73 -15.94 2.75
CA ARG A 20 -3.07 -16.61 4.01
C ARG A 20 -3.80 -15.70 5.02
N GLY A 21 -4.50 -14.67 4.53
CA GLY A 21 -5.27 -13.73 5.35
C GLY A 21 -4.41 -12.66 6.03
N THR A 22 -3.17 -12.46 5.60
CA THR A 22 -2.37 -11.30 6.04
C THR A 22 -2.99 -9.98 5.56
N ARG A 23 -2.56 -8.85 6.14
CA ARG A 23 -2.94 -7.53 5.61
C ARG A 23 -2.22 -7.29 4.28
N LYS A 24 -2.63 -6.26 3.56
CA LYS A 24 -2.09 -5.86 2.24
C LYS A 24 -1.49 -4.49 2.38
N PHE A 25 -0.17 -4.43 2.51
CA PHE A 25 0.52 -3.16 2.66
C PHE A 25 1.14 -2.74 1.35
N ILE A 26 1.09 -1.45 1.04
CA ILE A 26 1.86 -0.83 -0.04
C ILE A 26 2.57 0.39 0.51
N ALA A 27 3.73 0.72 -0.04
CA ALA A 27 4.42 1.97 0.27
C ALA A 27 4.28 2.96 -0.89
N TYR A 28 4.16 4.23 -0.53
CA TYR A 28 4.20 5.35 -1.46
C TYR A 28 4.88 6.54 -0.78
N LYS A 29 5.95 7.06 -1.39
CA LYS A 29 6.76 8.18 -0.87
C LYS A 29 7.14 8.03 0.61
N GLY A 30 7.56 6.82 0.99
CA GLY A 30 7.97 6.51 2.37
C GLY A 30 6.83 6.37 3.39
N VAL A 31 5.57 6.40 2.96
CA VAL A 31 4.40 6.13 3.81
C VAL A 31 3.85 4.75 3.47
N VAL A 32 3.53 3.96 4.50
CA VAL A 32 2.90 2.64 4.33
C VAL A 32 1.40 2.75 4.53
N TYR A 33 0.66 2.26 3.55
CA TYR A 33 -0.78 2.20 3.52
C TYR A 33 -1.25 0.76 3.56
N ASP A 34 -2.32 0.53 4.32
CA ASP A 34 -3.07 -0.70 4.33
C ASP A 34 -4.26 -0.56 3.39
N VAL A 35 -4.30 -1.44 2.41
CA VAL A 35 -5.32 -1.48 1.35
C VAL A 35 -6.15 -2.78 1.42
N THR A 36 -6.07 -3.53 2.54
CA THR A 36 -6.75 -4.82 2.69
C THR A 36 -8.24 -4.75 2.39
N ASP A 37 -8.88 -3.68 2.84
CA ASP A 37 -10.33 -3.52 2.79
C ASP A 37 -10.80 -2.81 1.51
N CYS A 38 -9.87 -2.52 0.58
CA CYS A 38 -10.19 -1.88 -0.69
C CYS A 38 -10.62 -2.90 -1.76
N PRO A 39 -11.82 -2.74 -2.39
CA PRO A 39 -12.30 -3.64 -3.43
C PRO A 39 -11.36 -3.77 -4.63
N LYS A 40 -10.61 -2.72 -4.94
CA LYS A 40 -9.63 -2.66 -6.03
C LYS A 40 -8.38 -3.53 -5.80
N TRP A 41 -8.19 -4.05 -4.59
CA TRP A 41 -7.08 -4.93 -4.19
C TRP A 41 -7.56 -6.35 -3.88
N ARG A 42 -8.78 -6.72 -4.31
CA ARG A 42 -9.34 -8.06 -4.12
C ARG A 42 -8.54 -9.08 -4.94
N GLY A 43 -8.24 -10.23 -4.33
CA GLY A 43 -7.39 -11.25 -4.97
C GLY A 43 -5.88 -10.94 -4.93
N ASP A 44 -5.48 -9.96 -4.12
CA ASP A 44 -4.07 -9.63 -3.86
C ASP A 44 -3.35 -9.10 -5.11
N LEU A 45 -4.12 -8.56 -6.06
CA LEU A 45 -3.65 -8.03 -7.33
C LEU A 45 -4.50 -6.82 -7.70
N HIS A 46 -3.84 -5.69 -7.97
CA HIS A 46 -4.46 -4.45 -8.39
C HIS A 46 -4.32 -4.28 -9.91
N GLU A 47 -5.46 -4.15 -10.58
CA GLU A 47 -5.58 -3.93 -12.05
C GLU A 47 -4.76 -4.93 -12.90
N ASN A 48 -4.55 -6.15 -12.39
CA ASN A 48 -3.73 -7.21 -13.01
C ASN A 48 -2.24 -6.89 -13.19
N LEU A 49 -1.72 -5.85 -12.51
CA LEU A 49 -0.35 -5.39 -12.69
C LEU A 49 0.43 -5.32 -11.38
N HIS A 50 -0.19 -4.84 -10.30
CA HIS A 50 0.53 -4.52 -9.06
C HIS A 50 0.12 -5.41 -7.90
N PHE A 51 1.10 -5.95 -7.20
CA PHE A 51 0.89 -6.77 -6.01
C PHE A 51 1.12 -5.94 -4.73
N PRO A 52 0.45 -6.27 -3.61
CA PRO A 52 0.83 -5.76 -2.30
C PRO A 52 2.27 -6.12 -1.93
N ALA A 53 2.70 -5.61 -0.78
CA ALA A 53 3.98 -5.84 -0.14
C ALA A 53 5.18 -5.19 -0.86
N GLN A 54 4.92 -4.09 -1.56
CA GLN A 54 5.89 -3.36 -2.39
C GLN A 54 5.80 -1.85 -2.20
N ASP A 55 6.87 -1.14 -2.56
CA ASP A 55 6.85 0.30 -2.77
C ASP A 55 6.44 0.57 -4.22
N LEU A 56 5.30 1.23 -4.40
CA LEU A 56 4.71 1.51 -5.70
C LEU A 56 4.85 3.00 -6.08
N THR A 57 5.84 3.70 -5.49
CA THR A 57 6.08 5.11 -5.76
C THR A 57 6.29 5.41 -7.25
N SER A 58 7.09 4.59 -7.94
CA SER A 58 7.37 4.76 -9.37
C SER A 58 6.16 4.38 -10.23
N GLU A 59 5.50 3.26 -9.89
CA GLU A 59 4.37 2.71 -10.64
C GLU A 59 3.17 3.68 -10.73
N LEU A 60 2.91 4.44 -9.66
CA LEU A 60 1.83 5.42 -9.65
C LEU A 60 2.10 6.62 -10.58
N PHE A 61 3.37 6.93 -10.87
CA PHE A 61 3.73 8.08 -11.70
C PHE A 61 3.74 7.72 -13.19
N ASP A 62 4.21 6.53 -13.53
CA ASP A 62 4.47 6.15 -14.92
C ASP A 62 3.26 5.48 -15.59
N ASP A 63 2.52 4.61 -14.88
CA ASP A 63 1.55 3.70 -15.52
C ASP A 63 0.09 3.87 -15.04
N ALA A 64 -0.16 4.65 -13.98
CA ALA A 64 -1.50 4.76 -13.41
C ALA A 64 -2.39 5.81 -14.12
N PRO A 65 -3.68 5.50 -14.40
CA PRO A 65 -4.64 6.45 -14.95
C PRO A 65 -5.24 7.41 -13.88
N HIS A 66 -4.70 7.40 -12.67
CA HIS A 66 -5.14 8.18 -11.50
C HIS A 66 -3.93 8.73 -10.74
N LYS A 67 -4.12 9.68 -9.82
CA LYS A 67 -3.02 10.22 -9.00
C LYS A 67 -3.22 9.92 -7.51
N GLU A 68 -2.60 10.73 -6.65
CA GLU A 68 -2.56 10.54 -5.20
C GLU A 68 -3.93 10.65 -4.50
N GLU A 69 -4.99 11.11 -5.19
CA GLU A 69 -6.35 11.18 -4.63
C GLU A 69 -6.87 9.82 -4.16
N VAL A 70 -6.36 8.71 -4.70
CA VAL A 70 -6.77 7.35 -4.29
C VAL A 70 -6.44 7.07 -2.82
N PHE A 71 -5.44 7.73 -2.24
CA PHE A 71 -5.08 7.58 -0.83
C PHE A 71 -6.08 8.24 0.13
N LEU A 72 -7.04 9.00 -0.39
CA LEU A 72 -8.14 9.60 0.39
C LEU A 72 -9.35 8.67 0.53
N HIS A 73 -9.39 7.53 -0.17
CA HIS A 73 -10.49 6.58 -0.03
C HIS A 73 -10.55 6.01 1.39
N ASP A 74 -11.76 5.88 1.94
CA ASP A 74 -11.96 5.37 3.31
C ASP A 74 -11.38 3.97 3.54
N CYS A 75 -11.25 3.16 2.49
CA CYS A 75 -10.67 1.82 2.60
C CYS A 75 -9.13 1.82 2.71
N VAL A 76 -8.48 2.95 2.42
CA VAL A 76 -7.02 3.11 2.49
C VAL A 76 -6.65 3.70 3.84
N LYS A 77 -5.86 2.96 4.63
CA LYS A 77 -5.47 3.38 5.99
C LYS A 77 -3.97 3.60 6.09
N ILE A 78 -3.55 4.71 6.68
CA ILE A 78 -2.13 4.96 6.94
C ILE A 78 -1.68 4.10 8.13
N VAL A 79 -0.62 3.32 7.94
CA VAL A 79 -0.04 2.44 8.97
C VAL A 79 1.12 3.13 9.68
N GLY A 80 1.95 3.85 8.93
CA GLY A 80 3.17 4.47 9.44
C GLY A 80 4.14 4.85 8.33
N ARG A 81 5.41 5.01 8.69
CA ARG A 81 6.49 5.35 7.76
C ARG A 81 7.31 4.11 7.44
N LEU A 82 7.70 3.95 6.17
CA LEU A 82 8.66 2.94 5.77
C LEU A 82 10.03 3.31 6.35
N ALA A 83 10.72 2.34 6.94
CA ALA A 83 12.10 2.50 7.38
C ALA A 83 12.98 2.81 6.16
N GLU A 84 13.85 3.82 6.29
CA GLU A 84 14.86 4.17 5.30
C GLU A 84 15.84 3.02 5.02
#